data_AF-A0A7G5MVU1-F1
#
_entry.id   AF-A0A7G5MVU1-F1
#
_cell.length_a   1.000
_cell.length_b   1.000
_cell.length_c   1.000
_cell.angle_alpha   90.00
_cell.angle_beta   90.00
_cell.angle_gamma   90.00
#
_symmetry.space_group_name_H-M   'P 1'
#
loop_
_entity.id
_entity.type
_entity.pdbx_description
1 polymer ?
#
loop_
_entity_poly.entity_id
_entity_poly.type
_entity_poly.pdbx_seq_one_letter_code
_entity_poly.pdbx_strand_id
1 'polypeptide(L)'
;MSNIAKKLAQDRKNILRREDYRKVKKMDRSQFEGFCKTLSMEGYNDGRNSVPGIDISQIRDAIAETKGIWNSRLAAIMKSIESKFGGDGNE
;
A
#
# COMPACT_ATOMS: atom_id res chain seq x y z
N MET A 1 -33.86 21.92 -10.43
CA MET A 1 -33.39 20.78 -11.24
C MET A 1 -32.04 20.32 -10.70
N SER A 2 -31.97 19.09 -10.16
CA SER A 2 -30.69 18.53 -9.70
C SER A 2 -29.80 18.24 -10.92
N ASN A 3 -28.62 18.84 -10.96
CA ASN A 3 -27.75 18.82 -12.12
C ASN A 3 -27.16 17.41 -12.29
N ILE A 4 -27.63 16.67 -13.30
CA ILE A 4 -27.21 15.28 -13.63
C ILE A 4 -25.68 15.17 -13.74
N ALA A 5 -25.02 16.21 -14.24
CA ALA A 5 -23.56 16.31 -14.30
C ALA A 5 -22.87 16.27 -12.92
N LYS A 6 -23.48 16.87 -11.87
CA LYS A 6 -22.97 16.77 -10.50
C LYS A 6 -23.09 15.35 -9.96
N LYS A 7 -24.13 14.61 -10.34
CA LYS A 7 -24.38 13.22 -9.91
C LYS A 7 -23.39 12.24 -10.58
N LEU A 8 -23.19 12.34 -11.89
CA LEU A 8 -22.18 11.56 -12.64
C LEU A 8 -20.74 11.80 -12.16
N ALA A 9 -20.41 13.03 -11.76
CA ALA A 9 -19.11 13.36 -11.17
C ALA A 9 -18.98 12.93 -9.70
N GLN A 10 -20.09 12.67 -9.01
CA GLN A 10 -20.08 12.09 -7.65
C GLN A 10 -19.76 10.59 -7.71
N ASP A 11 -20.21 9.90 -8.77
CA ASP A 11 -20.01 8.45 -8.96
C ASP A 11 -18.59 8.07 -9.39
N ARG A 12 -17.79 9.04 -9.86
CA ARG A 12 -16.38 8.82 -10.23
C ARG A 12 -15.50 9.23 -9.05
N LYS A 13 -15.16 8.27 -8.19
CA LYS A 13 -14.44 8.44 -6.91
C LYS A 13 -13.17 9.31 -6.90
N ASN A 14 -12.60 9.70 -8.06
CA ASN A 14 -11.33 10.43 -8.14
C ASN A 14 -11.31 11.60 -9.15
N ILE A 15 -12.46 12.19 -9.50
CA ILE A 15 -12.47 13.36 -10.41
C ILE A 15 -12.26 14.66 -9.63
N LEU A 16 -11.13 15.34 -9.91
CA LEU A 16 -10.85 16.69 -9.39
C LEU A 16 -11.89 17.69 -9.89
N ARG A 17 -12.42 18.51 -8.97
CA ARG A 17 -13.39 19.55 -9.28
C ARG A 17 -12.73 20.92 -9.25
N ARG A 18 -13.37 21.90 -9.90
CA ARG A 18 -12.90 23.30 -9.95
C ARG A 18 -12.62 23.88 -8.56
N GLU A 19 -13.38 23.46 -7.56
CA GLU A 19 -13.22 23.84 -6.16
C GLU A 19 -11.93 23.31 -5.54
N ASP A 20 -11.51 22.09 -5.86
CA ASP A 20 -10.27 21.49 -5.35
C ASP A 20 -9.04 22.23 -5.87
N TYR A 21 -9.03 22.57 -7.17
CA TYR A 21 -8.00 23.45 -7.74
C TYR A 21 -7.93 24.81 -7.04
N ARG A 22 -9.09 25.39 -6.67
CA ARG A 22 -9.13 26.67 -5.96
C ARG A 22 -8.61 26.55 -4.53
N LYS A 23 -8.86 25.42 -3.85
CA LYS A 23 -8.33 25.15 -2.51
C LYS A 23 -6.80 25.05 -2.56
N VAL A 24 -6.26 24.24 -3.47
CA VAL A 24 -4.80 24.08 -3.64
C VAL A 24 -4.14 25.41 -3.99
N LYS A 25 -4.72 26.20 -4.91
CA LYS A 25 -4.15 27.50 -5.31
C LYS A 25 -4.12 28.53 -4.17
N LYS A 26 -4.97 28.39 -3.14
CA LYS A 26 -5.03 29.30 -1.99
C LYS A 26 -4.09 28.93 -0.85
N MET A 27 -3.44 27.77 -0.92
CA MET A 27 -2.55 27.31 0.14
C MET A 27 -1.33 28.23 0.26
N ASP A 28 -0.99 28.59 1.48
CA ASP A 28 0.32 29.16 1.76
C ASP A 28 1.42 28.07 1.69
N ARG A 29 2.68 28.48 1.83
CA ARG A 29 3.82 27.57 1.73
C ARG A 29 3.75 26.40 2.73
N SER A 30 3.41 26.67 3.99
CA SER A 30 3.35 25.64 5.03
C SER A 30 2.22 24.65 4.76
N GLN A 31 1.05 25.17 4.36
CA GLN A 31 -0.10 24.35 3.97
C GLN A 31 0.23 23.47 2.76
N PHE A 32 0.93 24.01 1.76
CA PHE A 32 1.30 23.25 0.56
C PHE A 32 2.37 22.19 0.85
N GLU A 33 3.37 22.49 1.69
CA GLU A 33 4.35 21.51 2.15
C GLU A 33 3.67 20.36 2.92
N GLY A 34 2.68 20.67 3.77
CA GLY A 34 1.85 19.66 4.44
C GLY A 34 1.06 18.80 3.46
N PHE A 35 0.37 19.43 2.50
CA PHE A 35 -0.37 18.74 1.45
C PHE A 35 0.50 17.75 0.67
N CYS A 36 1.70 18.15 0.24
CA CYS A 36 2.63 17.26 -0.47
C CYS A 36 3.11 16.07 0.38
N LYS A 37 3.37 16.28 1.68
CA LYS A 37 3.75 15.19 2.59
C LYS A 37 2.62 14.18 2.75
N THR A 38 1.40 14.67 2.98
CA THR A 38 0.22 13.82 3.08
C THR A 38 0.00 13.02 1.80
N LEU A 39 0.07 13.68 0.63
CA LEU A 39 -0.08 13.01 -0.66
C LEU A 39 0.94 11.89 -0.86
N SER A 40 2.20 12.13 -0.52
CA SER A 40 3.25 11.12 -0.60
C SER A 40 3.00 9.94 0.35
N MET A 41 2.59 10.21 1.60
CA MET A 41 2.31 9.17 2.58
C MET A 41 1.07 8.34 2.22
N GLU A 42 0.00 8.98 1.76
CA GLU A 42 -1.20 8.31 1.27
C GLU A 42 -0.87 7.43 0.06
N GLY A 43 -0.11 7.94 -0.91
CA GLY A 43 0.35 7.15 -2.06
C GLY A 43 1.21 5.95 -1.67
N TYR A 44 2.11 6.12 -0.70
CA TYR A 44 2.91 5.01 -0.16
C TYR A 44 2.02 3.96 0.52
N ASN A 45 1.10 4.39 1.38
CA ASN A 45 0.19 3.49 2.10
C ASN A 45 -0.76 2.76 1.17
N ASP A 46 -1.35 3.45 0.19
CA ASP A 46 -2.18 2.83 -0.85
C ASP A 46 -1.38 1.78 -1.63
N GLY A 47 -0.15 2.12 -2.03
CA GLY A 47 0.76 1.15 -2.65
C GLY A 47 1.02 -0.06 -1.76
N ARG A 48 1.39 0.16 -0.49
CA ARG A 48 1.70 -0.90 0.48
C ARG A 48 0.50 -1.80 0.78
N ASN A 49 -0.70 -1.23 0.81
CA ASN A 49 -1.97 -1.94 1.06
C ASN A 49 -2.52 -2.64 -0.19
N SER A 50 -2.21 -2.12 -1.39
CA SER A 50 -2.64 -2.71 -2.66
C SER A 50 -1.94 -4.02 -2.99
N VAL A 51 -0.76 -4.25 -2.42
CA VAL A 51 -0.01 -5.50 -2.58
C VAL A 51 -0.44 -6.47 -1.48
N PRO A 52 -0.98 -7.65 -1.81
CA PRO A 52 -1.17 -8.72 -0.84
C PRO A 52 0.18 -9.07 -0.22
N GLY A 53 0.39 -8.68 1.05
CA GLY A 53 1.56 -9.13 1.79
C GLY A 53 1.51 -10.65 1.90
N ILE A 54 2.62 -11.32 1.59
CA ILE A 54 2.76 -12.75 1.80
C ILE A 54 3.36 -12.94 3.18
N ASP A 55 2.66 -13.66 4.05
CA ASP A 55 3.18 -14.03 5.36
C ASP A 55 4.29 -15.11 5.18
N ILE A 56 5.35 -15.03 5.98
CA ILE A 56 6.43 -16.02 6.00
C ILE A 56 5.87 -17.43 6.27
N SER A 57 4.76 -17.53 7.01
CA SER A 57 4.02 -18.79 7.19
C SER A 57 3.52 -19.39 5.86
N GLN A 58 2.98 -18.57 4.97
CA GLN A 58 2.51 -19.00 3.64
C GLN A 58 3.66 -19.44 2.74
N ILE A 59 4.83 -18.79 2.88
CA ILE A 59 6.05 -19.21 2.18
C ILE A 59 6.49 -20.59 2.67
N ARG A 60 6.44 -20.84 3.98
CA ARG A 60 6.77 -22.14 4.57
C ARG A 60 5.87 -23.25 4.03
N ASP A 61 4.56 -23.01 3.98
CA ASP A 61 3.58 -24.00 3.52
C ASP A 61 3.80 -24.35 2.05
N ALA A 62 3.98 -23.33 1.19
CA ALA A 62 4.27 -23.53 -0.23
C ALA A 62 5.56 -24.34 -0.49
N ILE A 63 6.60 -24.13 0.32
CA ILE A 63 7.86 -24.88 0.21
C ILE A 63 7.69 -26.31 0.72
N ALA A 64 6.92 -26.52 1.80
CA ALA A 64 6.68 -27.84 2.39
C ALA A 64 5.93 -28.79 1.43
N GLU A 65 5.05 -28.26 0.58
CA GLU A 65 4.33 -29.02 -0.45
C GLU A 65 5.25 -29.51 -1.59
N THR A 66 6.45 -28.95 -1.72
CA THR A 66 7.39 -29.33 -2.77
C THR A 66 8.01 -30.71 -2.50
N LYS A 67 7.74 -31.66 -3.41
CA LYS A 67 8.26 -33.03 -3.32
C LYS A 67 9.79 -33.03 -3.16
N GLY A 68 10.28 -33.78 -2.17
CA GLY A 68 11.70 -33.94 -1.90
C GLY A 68 12.27 -32.91 -0.90
N ILE A 69 11.45 -31.98 -0.42
CA ILE A 69 11.82 -31.11 0.70
C ILE A 69 11.39 -31.75 2.01
N TRP A 70 12.37 -32.27 2.74
CA TRP A 70 12.18 -32.81 4.09
C TRP A 70 12.27 -31.72 5.15
N ASN A 71 11.77 -32.00 6.35
CA ASN A 71 11.74 -31.06 7.49
C ASN A 71 13.08 -30.37 7.76
N SER A 72 14.19 -31.09 7.67
CA SER A 72 15.53 -30.52 7.88
C SER A 72 15.93 -29.51 6.81
N ARG A 73 15.58 -29.77 5.55
CA ARG A 73 15.83 -28.85 4.43
C ARG A 73 14.89 -27.65 4.50
N LEU A 74 13.61 -27.88 4.82
CA LEU A 74 12.63 -26.81 5.03
C LEU A 74 13.10 -25.85 6.13
N ALA A 75 13.54 -26.37 7.29
CA ALA A 75 14.03 -25.55 8.39
C ALA A 75 15.26 -24.71 8.00
N ALA A 76 16.20 -25.29 7.24
CA ALA A 76 17.36 -24.55 6.74
C ALA A 76 16.96 -23.42 5.79
N ILE A 77 16.01 -23.67 4.88
CA ILE A 77 15.49 -22.67 3.94
C ILE A 77 14.77 -21.55 4.69
N MET A 78 13.87 -21.89 5.63
CA MET A 78 13.15 -20.89 6.43
C MET A 78 14.09 -20.04 7.26
N LYS A 79 15.14 -20.62 7.87
CA LYS A 79 16.17 -19.85 8.58
C LYS A 79 16.86 -18.83 7.67
N SER A 80 17.17 -19.19 6.42
CA SER A 80 17.76 -18.25 5.46
C SER A 80 16.79 -17.15 5.04
N ILE A 81 15.50 -17.48 4.91
CA ILE A 81 14.44 -16.51 4.59
C ILE A 81 14.25 -15.53 5.74
N GLU A 82 14.09 -16.03 6.97
CA GLU A 82 13.94 -15.23 8.19
C GLU A 82 15.15 -14.31 8.39
N SER A 83 16.37 -14.83 8.23
CA SER A 83 17.60 -14.04 8.35
C SER A 83 17.69 -12.89 7.33
N LYS A 84 16.98 -12.97 6.21
CA LYS A 84 17.07 -11.99 5.11
C LYS A 84 15.84 -11.08 4.99
N PHE A 85 14.68 -11.58 5.41
CA PHE A 85 13.38 -10.93 5.19
C PHE A 85 12.49 -10.88 6.44
N GLY A 86 12.82 -11.62 7.52
CA GLY A 86 12.05 -11.64 8.76
C GLY A 86 12.35 -10.46 9.66
N GLY A 87 12.46 -9.25 9.09
CA GLY A 87 12.96 -8.05 9.77
C GLY A 87 12.41 -7.86 11.18
N ASP A 88 13.26 -7.34 12.07
CA ASP A 88 12.85 -6.94 13.41
C ASP A 88 11.64 -6.01 13.28
N GLY A 89 10.51 -6.37 13.88
CA GLY A 89 9.25 -5.61 13.83
C GLY A 89 9.29 -4.28 14.57
N ASN A 90 10.36 -3.50 14.44
CA ASN A 90 10.60 -2.21 15.06
C ASN A 90 11.01 -1.18 14.00
N GLU A 91 10.06 -0.77 13.16
CA GLU A 91 10.05 0.55 12.51
C GLU A 91 8.68 1.21 12.74
#